data_AF-A0A0M3HIR9-F1
#
_entry.id   AF-A0A0M3HIR9-F1
#
_cell.length_a   1.000
_cell.length_b   1.000
_cell.length_c   1.000
_cell.angle_alpha   90.00
_cell.angle_beta   90.00
_cell.angle_gamma   90.00
#
_symmetry.space_group_name_H-M   'P 1'
#
loop_
_entity.id
_entity.type
_entity.pdbx_description
1 polymer ?
#
loop_
_entity_poly.entity_id
_entity_poly.type
_entity_poly.pdbx_seq_one_letter_code
_entity_poly.pdbx_strand_id
1 'polypeptide(L)'
;LQEGAAILSGIAYNGKDGNGSDRWDGVRDVHILRYEFGMDFQSVIDSFNVGTNTFAKKFLFHLLFRVYLFIYLFVFLAMFCILFSYYLNAIDWVHSDAFAFLPSPHTCTLVLPSFLATFSNIKLLHNSE
;
A
#
# COMPACT_ATOMS: atom_id res chain seq x y z
N LEU A 1 -29.07 -8.76 22.69
CA LEU A 1 -29.10 -8.41 24.12
C LEU A 1 -28.15 -7.24 24.44
N GLN A 2 -26.96 -7.20 23.84
CA GLN A 2 -25.94 -6.17 24.07
C GLN A 2 -26.39 -4.74 23.72
N GLU A 3 -27.01 -4.51 22.55
CA GLU A 3 -27.42 -3.15 22.16
C GLU A 3 -28.45 -2.54 23.13
N GLY A 4 -29.46 -3.32 23.54
CA GLY A 4 -30.46 -2.90 24.51
C GLY A 4 -29.86 -2.58 25.88
N ALA A 5 -28.91 -3.39 26.35
CA ALA A 5 -28.18 -3.13 27.60
C ALA A 5 -27.31 -1.86 27.50
N ALA A 6 -26.67 -1.62 26.35
CA ALA A 6 -25.84 -0.42 26.11
C ALA A 6 -26.68 0.88 26.04
N ILE A 7 -27.92 0.79 25.57
CA ILE A 7 -28.88 1.90 25.61
C ILE A 7 -29.29 2.18 27.07
N LEU A 8 -29.65 1.13 27.82
CA LEU A 8 -30.02 1.27 29.24
C LEU A 8 -28.87 1.80 30.10
N SER A 9 -27.63 1.46 29.77
CA SER A 9 -26.45 1.98 30.47
C SER A 9 -26.01 3.37 30.01
N GLY A 10 -26.70 3.98 29.04
CA GLY A 10 -26.38 5.31 28.52
C GLY A 10 -25.22 5.37 27.52
N ILE A 11 -24.48 4.27 27.31
CA ILE A 11 -23.25 4.25 26.49
C ILE A 11 -23.59 4.39 25.00
N ALA A 12 -24.78 3.99 24.57
CA ALA A 12 -25.22 4.12 23.19
C ALA A 12 -25.65 5.54 22.77
N TYR A 13 -25.67 6.51 23.70
CA TYR A 13 -26.04 7.89 23.39
C TYR A 13 -24.95 8.59 22.58
N ASN A 14 -25.32 9.13 21.41
CA ASN A 14 -24.40 9.78 20.47
C ASN A 14 -24.77 11.25 20.19
N GLY A 15 -25.47 11.89 21.12
CA GLY A 15 -25.95 13.27 20.98
C GLY A 15 -27.28 13.40 20.24
N LYS A 16 -27.54 14.59 19.71
CA LYS A 16 -28.77 14.91 18.97
C LYS A 16 -28.52 14.98 17.46
N ASP A 17 -29.52 14.59 16.69
CA ASP A 17 -29.50 14.77 15.24
C ASP A 17 -29.76 16.24 14.85
N GLY A 18 -29.72 16.53 13.55
CA GLY A 18 -30.01 17.86 13.02
C GLY A 18 -31.44 18.35 13.26
N ASN A 19 -32.35 17.46 13.63
CA ASN A 19 -33.74 17.76 14.00
C ASN A 19 -33.92 17.90 15.53
N GLY A 20 -32.84 17.80 16.32
CA GLY A 20 -32.88 17.90 17.78
C GLY A 20 -33.35 16.63 18.49
N SER A 21 -33.50 15.51 17.78
CA SER A 21 -33.89 14.21 18.35
C SER A 21 -32.68 13.47 18.91
N ASP A 22 -32.84 12.84 20.06
CA ASP A 22 -31.77 12.07 20.71
C ASP A 22 -31.41 10.81 19.92
N ARG A 23 -30.13 10.64 19.60
CA ARG A 23 -29.59 9.48 18.87
C ARG A 23 -29.00 8.46 19.83
N TRP A 24 -29.46 7.22 19.68
CA TRP A 24 -29.09 6.07 20.51
C TRP A 24 -28.39 4.97 19.70
N ASP A 25 -27.62 5.36 18.69
CA ASP A 25 -26.99 4.43 17.74
C ASP A 25 -25.47 4.31 17.91
N GLY A 26 -24.91 4.82 19.01
CA GLY A 26 -23.45 4.81 19.24
C GLY A 26 -22.83 3.41 19.34
N VAL A 27 -23.64 2.39 19.67
CA VAL A 27 -23.21 0.97 19.75
C VAL A 27 -24.06 0.10 18.81
N ARG A 28 -24.77 0.70 17.86
CA ARG A 28 -25.59 -0.06 16.89
C ARG A 28 -24.68 -0.71 15.85
N ASP A 29 -24.82 -2.02 15.69
CA ASP A 29 -23.97 -2.80 14.77
C ASP A 29 -24.74 -3.34 13.55
N VAL A 30 -26.08 -3.24 13.56
CA VAL A 30 -26.93 -3.66 12.45
C VAL A 30 -27.97 -2.60 12.05
N HIS A 31 -28.10 -2.35 10.75
CA HIS A 31 -29.12 -1.49 10.14
C HIS A 31 -30.15 -2.32 9.36
N ILE A 32 -31.19 -2.79 10.05
CA ILE A 32 -32.20 -3.72 9.51
C ILE A 32 -32.85 -3.21 8.21
N LEU A 33 -33.30 -1.96 8.16
CA LEU A 33 -33.94 -1.40 6.96
C LEU A 33 -32.98 -1.35 5.76
N ARG A 34 -31.71 -1.01 6.02
CA ARG A 34 -30.69 -0.93 4.95
C ARG A 34 -30.22 -2.31 4.50
N TYR A 35 -30.30 -3.29 5.39
CA TYR A 35 -30.01 -4.69 5.09
C TYR A 35 -31.11 -5.31 4.22
N GLU A 36 -32.37 -5.13 4.61
CA GLU A 36 -33.54 -5.73 3.93
C GLU A 36 -33.88 -5.04 2.59
N PHE A 37 -33.83 -3.71 2.55
CA PHE A 37 -34.18 -2.93 1.35
C PHE A 37 -32.96 -2.48 0.53
N GLY A 38 -31.78 -2.94 0.91
CA GLY A 38 -30.54 -2.67 0.20
C GLY A 38 -30.50 -3.41 -1.13
N MET A 39 -30.40 -2.68 -2.25
CA MET A 39 -30.32 -3.30 -3.59
C MET A 39 -28.89 -3.63 -4.02
N ASP A 40 -27.89 -3.11 -3.30
CA ASP A 40 -26.47 -3.26 -3.65
C ASP A 40 -25.73 -4.11 -2.62
N PHE A 41 -24.72 -4.86 -3.05
CA PHE A 41 -23.87 -5.61 -2.12
C PHE A 41 -23.18 -4.71 -1.10
N GLN A 42 -22.83 -3.48 -1.49
CA GLN A 42 -22.26 -2.49 -0.58
C GLN A 42 -23.23 -2.11 0.54
N SER A 43 -24.53 -2.07 0.27
CA SER A 43 -25.55 -1.77 1.28
C SER A 43 -25.69 -2.89 2.31
N VAL A 44 -25.49 -4.14 1.91
CA VAL A 44 -25.42 -5.30 2.80
C VAL A 44 -24.19 -5.23 3.70
N ILE A 45 -23.02 -4.92 3.14
CA ILE A 45 -21.80 -4.73 3.94
C ILE A 45 -21.97 -3.57 4.92
N ASP A 46 -22.45 -2.42 4.46
CA ASP A 46 -22.59 -1.24 5.32
C ASP A 46 -23.67 -1.38 6.40
N SER A 47 -24.54 -2.38 6.30
CA SER A 47 -25.65 -2.58 7.24
C SER A 47 -25.38 -3.63 8.31
N PHE A 48 -24.37 -4.48 8.16
CA PHE A 48 -24.07 -5.53 9.14
C PHE A 48 -22.65 -5.40 9.66
N ASN A 49 -22.47 -5.53 10.98
CA ASN A 49 -21.18 -5.39 11.66
C ASN A 49 -20.49 -4.06 11.35
N VAL A 50 -21.25 -2.97 11.49
CA VAL A 50 -20.84 -1.59 11.20
C VAL A 50 -19.56 -1.22 11.95
N GLY A 51 -19.41 -1.67 13.21
CA GLY A 51 -18.21 -1.40 14.01
C GLY A 51 -16.96 -2.01 13.39
N THR A 52 -17.01 -3.30 13.02
CA THR A 52 -15.86 -3.97 12.39
C THR A 52 -15.61 -3.43 10.99
N ASN A 53 -16.65 -3.12 10.23
CA ASN A 53 -16.48 -2.55 8.89
C ASN A 53 -15.86 -1.15 8.93
N THR A 54 -16.21 -0.34 9.93
CA THR A 54 -15.58 0.97 10.15
C THR A 54 -14.11 0.81 10.53
N PHE A 55 -13.81 -0.13 11.42
CA PHE A 55 -12.42 -0.46 11.78
C PHE A 55 -11.61 -0.94 10.57
N ALA A 56 -12.15 -1.87 9.79
CA ALA A 56 -11.50 -2.41 8.59
C ALA A 56 -11.24 -1.31 7.55
N LYS A 57 -12.24 -0.47 7.25
CA LYS A 57 -12.12 0.70 6.35
C LYS A 57 -11.01 1.65 6.80
N LYS A 58 -10.92 1.94 8.10
CA LYS A 58 -9.96 2.92 8.61
C LYS A 58 -8.53 2.37 8.70
N PHE A 59 -8.35 1.11 9.10
CA PHE A 59 -7.00 0.59 9.38
C PHE A 59 -6.52 -0.43 8.36
N LEU A 60 -7.34 -1.45 8.05
CA LEU A 60 -6.91 -2.55 7.17
C LEU A 60 -6.74 -2.07 5.72
N PHE A 61 -7.70 -1.32 5.18
CA PHE A 61 -7.61 -0.88 3.78
C PHE A 61 -6.43 0.07 3.55
N HIS A 62 -6.15 0.99 4.48
CA HIS A 62 -4.99 1.87 4.38
C HIS A 62 -3.67 1.09 4.44
N LEU A 63 -3.58 0.10 5.33
CA LEU A 63 -2.38 -0.75 5.43
C LEU A 63 -2.18 -1.55 4.13
N LEU A 64 -3.24 -2.22 3.66
CA LEU A 64 -3.19 -3.02 2.45
C LEU A 64 -2.82 -2.17 1.24
N PHE A 65 -3.45 -1.01 1.06
CA PHE A 65 -3.14 -0.10 -0.04
C PHE A 65 -1.66 0.30 -0.05
N ARG A 66 -1.12 0.64 1.13
CA ARG A 66 0.30 0.99 1.26
C ARG A 66 1.20 -0.18 0.87
N VAL A 67 0.90 -1.39 1.34
CA VAL A 67 1.66 -2.61 1.00
C VAL A 67 1.60 -2.92 -0.50
N TYR A 68 0.42 -2.86 -1.11
CA TYR A 68 0.25 -3.07 -2.55
C TYR A 68 1.05 -2.07 -3.38
N LEU A 69 1.05 -0.79 -2.98
CA LEU A 69 1.83 0.24 -3.66
C LEU A 69 3.34 -0.04 -3.57
N PHE A 70 3.83 -0.46 -2.40
CA PHE A 70 5.24 -0.84 -2.23
C PHE A 70 5.62 -2.04 -3.10
N ILE A 71 4.79 -3.08 -3.14
CA ILE A 71 5.03 -4.28 -3.96
C ILE A 71 5.05 -3.88 -5.45
N TYR A 72 4.07 -3.09 -5.89
CA TYR A 72 4.00 -2.62 -7.28
C TYR A 72 5.24 -1.81 -7.67
N LEU A 73 5.66 -0.87 -6.82
CA LEU A 73 6.85 -0.07 -7.05
C LEU A 73 8.11 -0.94 -7.12
N PHE A 74 8.24 -1.93 -6.24
CA PHE A 74 9.38 -2.84 -6.23
C PHE A 74 9.45 -3.66 -7.51
N VAL A 75 8.33 -4.24 -7.95
CA VAL A 75 8.25 -5.01 -9.21
C VAL A 75 8.55 -4.11 -10.40
N PHE A 76 7.98 -2.90 -10.43
CA PHE A 76 8.24 -1.93 -11.49
C PHE A 76 9.74 -1.57 -11.59
N LEU A 77 10.37 -1.28 -10.46
CA LEU A 77 11.80 -0.94 -10.41
C LEU A 77 12.68 -2.13 -10.85
N ALA A 78 12.34 -3.35 -10.42
CA ALA A 78 13.05 -4.55 -10.85
C ALA A 78 12.95 -4.75 -12.38
N MET A 79 11.75 -4.61 -12.95
CA MET A 79 11.54 -4.70 -14.40
C MET A 79 12.30 -3.60 -15.16
N PHE A 80 12.30 -2.38 -14.65
CA PHE A 80 13.05 -1.25 -15.22
C PHE A 80 14.57 -1.53 -15.21
N CYS A 81 15.11 -2.03 -14.09
CA CYS A 81 16.53 -2.42 -13.99
C CYS A 81 16.91 -3.51 -15.00
N ILE A 82 16.07 -4.54 -15.15
CA ILE A 82 16.33 -5.63 -16.10
C ILE A 82 16.34 -5.09 -17.53
N LEU A 83 15.35 -4.28 -17.91
CA LEU A 83 15.28 -3.69 -19.25
C LEU A 83 16.45 -2.74 -19.53
N PHE A 84 16.82 -1.91 -18.56
CA PHE A 84 17.95 -1.00 -18.67
C PHE A 84 19.28 -1.76 -18.80
N SER A 85 19.47 -2.83 -18.03
CA SER A 85 20.62 -3.71 -18.17
C SER A 85 20.69 -4.34 -19.57
N TYR A 86 19.56 -4.84 -20.09
CA TYR A 86 19.50 -5.37 -21.45
C TYR A 86 19.88 -4.32 -22.51
N TYR A 87 19.35 -3.10 -22.39
CA TYR A 87 19.66 -2.01 -23.31
C TYR A 87 21.15 -1.62 -23.29
N LEU A 88 21.76 -1.53 -22.11
CA LEU A 88 23.20 -1.26 -21.99
C LEU A 88 24.04 -2.38 -22.62
N ASN A 89 23.72 -3.64 -22.35
CA ASN A 89 24.41 -4.78 -22.97
C ASN A 89 24.25 -4.78 -24.50
N ALA A 90 23.10 -4.34 -25.03
CA ALA A 90 22.89 -4.23 -26.47
C ALA A 90 23.74 -3.11 -27.09
N ILE A 91 23.91 -1.97 -26.41
CA ILE A 91 24.83 -0.91 -26.83
C ILE A 91 26.27 -1.43 -26.83
N ASP A 92 26.69 -2.11 -25.77
CA ASP A 92 28.04 -2.67 -25.67
C ASP A 92 28.29 -3.73 -26.77
N TRP A 93 27.29 -4.54 -27.13
CA TRP A 93 27.36 -5.47 -28.27
C TRP A 93 27.53 -4.74 -29.60
N VAL A 94 26.70 -3.73 -29.90
CA VAL A 94 26.81 -2.94 -31.13
C VAL A 94 28.17 -2.22 -31.20
N HIS A 95 28.66 -1.71 -30.07
CA HIS A 95 29.96 -1.07 -30.00
C HIS A 95 31.11 -2.08 -30.09
N SER A 96 30.97 -3.29 -29.55
CA SER A 96 31.93 -4.39 -29.66
C SER A 96 32.04 -4.93 -31.08
N ASP A 97 30.91 -5.08 -31.80
CA ASP A 97 30.90 -5.51 -33.21
C ASP A 97 31.43 -4.41 -34.14
N ALA A 98 31.25 -3.14 -33.77
CA ALA A 98 31.93 -2.01 -34.42
C ALA A 98 33.44 -1.98 -34.09
N PHE A 99 33.85 -2.47 -32.91
CA PHE A 99 35.24 -2.55 -32.47
C PHE A 99 35.98 -3.82 -32.94
N ALA A 100 35.26 -4.83 -33.47
CA ALA A 100 35.85 -6.03 -34.08
C ALA A 100 36.69 -5.72 -35.35
N PHE A 101 36.72 -4.46 -35.80
CA PHE A 101 37.64 -3.95 -36.83
C PHE A 101 38.97 -3.37 -36.28
N LEU A 102 39.22 -3.44 -34.96
CA LEU A 102 40.47 -2.99 -34.33
C LEU A 102 41.04 -4.06 -33.37
N PRO A 103 42.35 -4.37 -33.41
CA PRO A 103 42.92 -5.47 -32.64
C PRO A 103 43.27 -5.08 -31.19
N SER A 104 42.56 -5.67 -30.20
CA SER A 104 42.97 -6.13 -28.83
C SER A 104 43.70 -5.15 -27.85
N PRO A 105 43.98 -5.48 -26.56
CA PRO A 105 43.34 -6.38 -25.58
C PRO A 105 43.35 -5.79 -24.13
N HIS A 106 42.35 -5.04 -23.64
CA HIS A 106 42.32 -4.67 -22.20
C HIS A 106 40.88 -4.57 -21.65
N THR A 107 40.19 -5.71 -21.60
CA THR A 107 38.87 -5.84 -20.98
C THR A 107 39.00 -6.30 -19.52
N CYS A 108 38.04 -5.86 -18.69
CA CYS A 108 37.67 -6.36 -17.36
C CYS A 108 38.48 -5.88 -16.14
N THR A 109 38.07 -4.77 -15.51
CA THR A 109 38.25 -4.57 -14.03
C THR A 109 37.45 -3.43 -13.36
N LEU A 110 36.38 -2.88 -13.95
CA LEU A 110 35.77 -1.62 -13.42
C LEU A 110 34.26 -1.65 -13.09
N VAL A 111 33.66 -2.80 -12.79
CA VAL A 111 32.22 -2.84 -12.40
C VAL A 111 32.01 -3.15 -10.90
N LEU A 112 33.04 -3.61 -10.19
CA LEU A 112 32.94 -3.87 -8.74
C LEU A 112 33.05 -2.63 -7.82
N PRO A 113 33.79 -1.54 -8.16
CA PRO A 113 33.95 -0.41 -7.24
C PRO A 113 32.70 0.47 -7.10
N SER A 114 31.86 0.54 -8.13
CA SER A 114 30.68 1.43 -8.16
C SER A 114 29.54 0.94 -7.27
N PHE A 115 29.38 -0.38 -7.08
CA PHE A 115 28.34 -0.95 -6.22
C PHE A 115 28.69 -0.83 -4.72
N LEU A 116 29.97 -0.94 -4.36
CA LEU A 116 30.43 -0.78 -2.97
C LEU A 116 30.36 0.68 -2.49
N ALA A 117 30.61 1.65 -3.38
CA ALA A 117 30.52 3.08 -3.06
C ALA A 117 29.08 3.53 -2.73
N THR A 118 28.06 2.91 -3.30
CA THR A 118 26.66 3.25 -2.98
C THR A 118 26.26 2.75 -1.59
N PHE A 119 26.76 1.59 -1.14
CA PHE A 119 26.45 1.06 0.19
C PHE A 119 27.23 1.72 1.33
N SER A 120 28.46 2.21 1.11
CA SER A 120 29.23 2.92 2.16
C SER A 120 28.62 4.28 2.50
N ASN A 121 28.04 4.98 1.52
CA ASN A 121 27.41 6.28 1.72
C ASN A 121 26.06 6.20 2.45
N ILE A 122 25.35 5.07 2.38
CA ILE A 122 24.08 4.87 3.08
C ILE A 122 24.31 4.61 4.59
N LYS A 123 25.41 3.95 4.98
CA LYS A 123 25.76 3.75 6.40
C LYS A 123 26.24 5.02 7.10
N LEU A 124 26.85 5.96 6.37
CA LEU A 124 27.34 7.22 6.94
C LEU A 124 26.20 8.22 7.23
N LEU A 125 25.10 8.17 6.48
CA LEU A 125 23.93 9.02 6.69
C LEU A 125 23.03 8.58 7.86
N HIS A 126 23.17 7.34 8.35
CA HIS A 126 22.39 6.83 9.48
C HIS A 126 23.06 7.06 10.85
N ASN A 127 24.34 7.45 10.89
CA ASN A 127 25.10 7.64 12.14
C ASN A 127 25.47 9.11 12.43
N SER A 128 24.82 10.08 11.77
CA SER A 128 25.05 11.51 11.97
C SER A 128 23.86 12.27 12.57
N GLU A 129 22.98 11.56 13.29
CA GLU A 129 22.12 12.16 14.33
C GLU A 129 22.71 11.89 15.71
#